data_AF-A0A9X3SAY5-F1
#
_entry.id   AF-A0A9X3SAY5-F1
#
_cell.length_a   1.000
_cell.length_b   1.000
_cell.length_c   1.000
_cell.angle_alpha   90.00
_cell.angle_beta   90.00
_cell.angle_gamma   90.00
#
_symmetry.space_group_name_H-M   'P 1'
#
loop_
_entity.id
_entity.type
_entity.pdbx_description
1 polymer ?
#
loop_
_entity_poly.entity_id
_entity_poly.type
_entity_poly.pdbx_seq_one_letter_code
_entity_poly.pdbx_strand_id
1 'polypeptide(L)'
;MKRLALGLSVLALAAGCGSDGPAVDPAVRAATFRWDTTVREQDKQWIIEAIDQARPEARQLIDEVDGKVIIGTYAEPGAPHVGMMRPRPDGDYQVVFNLAYLNGERKIDRPTVVLHELGHVVDQAVVPTDLRDQLAAELPHSGACLTTDTGDCTSPIERFADTFAKWALRGAVSAVGSGYSVASPTSLESWGTPLAGLAIELEVAARKAAH
;
A
#
# COMPACT_ATOMS: atom_id res chain seq x y z
N MET A 1 48.64 -46.33 -17.33
CA MET A 1 47.19 -46.27 -17.03
C MET A 1 46.99 -45.23 -15.93
N LYS A 2 46.56 -44.01 -16.30
CA LYS A 2 46.31 -42.88 -15.37
C LYS A 2 44.86 -42.96 -14.90
N ARG A 3 44.61 -42.93 -13.58
CA ARG A 3 43.26 -42.72 -13.02
C ARG A 3 43.25 -41.37 -12.30
N LEU A 4 42.47 -40.44 -12.86
CA LEU A 4 41.97 -39.23 -12.21
C LEU A 4 40.85 -39.63 -11.23
N ALA A 5 40.79 -38.99 -10.06
CA ALA A 5 39.58 -38.87 -9.26
C ALA A 5 39.69 -37.57 -8.44
N LEU A 6 38.93 -36.56 -8.85
CA LEU A 6 37.76 -35.99 -8.16
C LEU A 6 38.13 -34.89 -7.17
N GLY A 7 38.01 -33.65 -7.66
CA GLY A 7 38.04 -32.44 -6.85
C GLY A 7 36.76 -32.31 -6.03
N LEU A 8 36.94 -31.95 -4.77
CA LEU A 8 35.88 -31.58 -3.85
C LEU A 8 35.60 -30.07 -4.05
N SER A 9 34.52 -29.74 -4.74
CA SER A 9 34.02 -28.36 -4.80
C SER A 9 33.07 -28.13 -3.62
N VAL A 10 33.53 -27.37 -2.64
CA VAL A 10 32.66 -26.84 -1.58
C VAL A 10 32.02 -25.55 -2.12
N LEU A 11 30.75 -25.62 -2.53
CA LEU A 11 29.92 -24.44 -2.70
C LEU A 11 29.38 -24.04 -1.32
N ALA A 12 29.92 -22.97 -0.75
CA ALA A 12 29.30 -22.26 0.36
C ALA A 12 28.25 -21.29 -0.22
N LEU A 13 26.98 -21.67 -0.17
CA LEU A 13 25.82 -20.81 -0.42
C LEU A 13 25.11 -20.59 0.91
N ALA A 14 25.49 -19.55 1.65
CA ALA A 14 24.68 -18.97 2.72
C ALA A 14 25.31 -17.67 3.23
N ALA A 15 24.93 -16.52 2.66
CA ALA A 15 24.77 -15.26 3.36
C ALA A 15 24.37 -14.14 2.39
N GLY A 16 23.28 -13.46 2.70
CA GLY A 16 23.02 -12.09 2.23
C GLY A 16 22.06 -11.97 1.05
N CYS A 17 20.76 -11.87 1.36
CA CYS A 17 19.78 -11.05 0.64
C CYS A 17 18.51 -11.00 1.48
N GLY A 18 18.58 -10.33 2.63
CA GLY A 18 17.40 -9.73 3.24
C GLY A 18 17.58 -8.24 3.06
N SER A 19 16.78 -7.62 2.20
CA SER A 19 16.70 -6.17 2.16
C SER A 19 16.26 -5.70 3.55
N ASP A 20 17.01 -4.76 4.14
CA ASP A 20 16.66 -4.07 5.38
C ASP A 20 15.41 -3.20 5.12
N GLY A 21 14.26 -3.83 4.96
CA GLY A 21 12.99 -3.13 5.10
C GLY A 21 12.94 -2.49 6.48
N PRO A 22 12.38 -1.27 6.64
CA PRO A 22 12.27 -0.66 7.95
C PRO A 22 11.48 -1.58 8.87
N ALA A 23 12.11 -2.09 9.93
CA ALA A 23 11.39 -2.84 10.95
C ALA A 23 10.48 -1.86 11.69
N VAL A 24 9.15 -2.10 11.66
CA VAL A 24 8.21 -1.29 12.43
C VAL A 24 8.35 -1.62 13.92
N ASP A 25 8.51 -0.57 14.73
CA ASP A 25 8.55 -0.65 16.19
C ASP A 25 7.31 -1.38 16.75
N PRO A 26 7.44 -2.40 17.63
CA PRO A 26 6.31 -3.05 18.28
C PRO A 26 5.30 -2.10 18.94
N ALA A 27 5.74 -0.96 19.47
CA ALA A 27 4.85 0.04 20.07
C ALA A 27 3.97 0.73 19.01
N VAL A 28 4.51 0.94 17.80
CA VAL A 28 3.75 1.47 16.66
C VAL A 28 2.70 0.46 16.22
N ARG A 29 3.06 -0.82 16.12
CA ARG A 29 2.14 -1.90 15.71
C ARG A 29 1.01 -2.17 16.69
N ALA A 30 1.23 -1.88 17.98
CA ALA A 30 0.21 -2.02 19.01
C ALA A 30 -0.69 -0.78 19.12
N ALA A 31 -0.32 0.33 18.47
CA ALA A 31 -1.15 1.51 18.39
C ALA A 31 -2.24 1.34 17.32
N THR A 32 -3.05 2.37 17.13
CA THR A 32 -4.07 2.45 16.08
C THR A 32 -3.94 3.78 15.37
N PHE A 33 -4.69 3.96 14.27
CA PHE A 33 -4.88 5.27 13.65
C PHE A 33 -5.10 6.38 14.68
N ARG A 34 -4.37 7.48 14.52
CA ARG A 34 -4.67 8.74 15.19
C ARG A 34 -5.58 9.58 14.29
N TRP A 35 -6.44 10.36 14.91
CA TRP A 35 -7.39 11.21 14.20
C TRP A 35 -7.05 12.67 14.46
N ASP A 36 -7.00 13.47 13.40
CA ASP A 36 -7.03 14.92 13.54
C ASP A 36 -8.32 15.31 14.29
N THR A 37 -8.21 16.28 15.18
CA THR A 37 -9.34 16.81 15.99
C THR A 37 -10.50 17.33 15.15
N THR A 38 -10.26 17.62 13.86
CA THR A 38 -11.26 18.12 12.91
C THR A 38 -12.11 17.02 12.26
N VAL A 39 -11.76 15.73 12.41
CA VAL A 39 -12.51 14.63 11.81
C VAL A 39 -13.78 14.33 12.60
N ARG A 40 -14.93 14.45 11.94
CA ARG A 40 -16.26 14.16 12.53
C ARG A 40 -16.42 12.65 12.75
N GLU A 41 -17.16 12.24 13.77
CA GLU A 41 -17.41 10.81 14.07
C GLU A 41 -18.03 10.04 12.88
N GLN A 42 -18.96 10.67 12.17
CA GLN A 42 -19.53 10.08 10.96
C GLN A 42 -18.46 9.81 9.89
N ASP A 43 -17.45 10.68 9.80
CA ASP A 43 -16.37 10.51 8.84
C ASP A 43 -15.40 9.41 9.27
N LYS A 44 -15.09 9.33 10.56
CA LYS A 44 -14.32 8.20 11.12
C LYS A 44 -14.98 6.86 10.79
N GLN A 45 -16.30 6.78 10.98
CA GLN A 45 -17.04 5.54 10.76
C GLN A 45 -16.90 5.03 9.32
N TRP A 46 -17.16 5.87 8.30
CA TRP A 46 -17.07 5.37 6.92
C TRP A 46 -15.63 5.08 6.49
N ILE A 47 -14.64 5.77 7.06
CA ILE A 47 -13.22 5.48 6.81
C ILE A 47 -12.86 4.12 7.39
N ILE A 48 -13.29 3.83 8.62
CA ILE A 48 -13.09 2.50 9.25
C ILE A 48 -13.80 1.41 8.43
N GLU A 49 -15.06 1.64 8.04
CA GLU A 49 -15.82 0.70 7.19
C GLU A 49 -15.15 0.48 5.82
N ALA A 50 -14.46 1.47 5.27
CA ALA A 50 -13.66 1.33 4.05
C ALA A 50 -12.43 0.44 4.28
N ILE A 51 -11.74 0.59 5.41
CA ILE A 51 -10.59 -0.24 5.77
C ILE A 51 -11.03 -1.69 6.05
N ASP A 52 -12.17 -1.88 6.70
CA ASP A 52 -12.74 -3.20 7.01
C ASP A 52 -13.13 -4.01 5.75
N GLN A 53 -13.26 -3.37 4.59
CA GLN A 53 -13.50 -4.04 3.31
C GLN A 53 -12.23 -4.67 2.71
N ALA A 54 -11.05 -4.27 3.18
CA ALA A 54 -9.79 -4.82 2.72
C ALA A 54 -9.76 -6.34 2.94
N ARG A 55 -9.16 -7.06 1.98
CA ARG A 55 -8.82 -8.47 2.18
C ARG A 55 -7.86 -8.64 3.37
N PRO A 56 -7.85 -9.83 4.02
CA PRO A 56 -7.07 -10.04 5.23
C PRO A 56 -5.59 -9.67 5.11
N GLU A 57 -4.95 -10.02 4.00
CA GLU A 57 -3.52 -9.78 3.78
C GLU A 57 -3.21 -8.28 3.62
N ALA A 58 -4.09 -7.53 2.93
CA ALA A 58 -3.98 -6.09 2.83
C ALA A 58 -4.26 -5.42 4.18
N ARG A 59 -5.25 -5.92 4.93
CA ARG A 59 -5.55 -5.42 6.27
C ARG A 59 -4.36 -5.60 7.21
N GLN A 60 -3.72 -6.76 7.16
CA GLN A 60 -2.52 -7.04 7.94
C GLN A 60 -1.40 -6.05 7.63
N LEU A 61 -1.13 -5.73 6.36
CA LEU A 61 -0.14 -4.70 5.99
C LEU A 61 -0.52 -3.30 6.50
N ILE A 62 -1.81 -2.97 6.53
CA ILE A 62 -2.31 -1.70 7.08
C ILE A 62 -2.11 -1.66 8.60
N ASP A 63 -2.40 -2.75 9.30
CA ASP A 63 -2.21 -2.87 10.75
C ASP A 63 -0.72 -2.79 11.15
N GLU A 64 0.21 -3.10 10.24
CA GLU A 64 1.65 -2.88 10.49
C GLU A 64 2.01 -1.38 10.52
N VAL A 65 1.19 -0.48 9.96
CA VAL A 65 1.55 0.93 9.78
C VAL A 65 0.57 1.92 10.43
N ASP A 66 -0.61 1.48 10.85
CA ASP A 66 -1.71 2.35 11.29
C ASP A 66 -1.36 3.25 12.49
N GLY A 67 -0.53 2.77 13.41
CA GLY A 67 -0.01 3.54 14.54
C GLY A 67 0.80 4.79 14.14
N LYS A 68 1.35 4.81 12.92
CA LYS A 68 2.07 5.99 12.38
C LYS A 68 1.15 6.93 11.62
N VAL A 69 -0.11 6.57 11.38
CA VAL A 69 -1.01 7.33 10.50
C VAL A 69 -1.89 8.27 11.31
N ILE A 70 -1.94 9.53 10.87
CA ILE A 70 -2.85 10.57 11.35
C ILE A 70 -3.85 10.85 10.23
N ILE A 71 -5.11 10.47 10.45
CA ILE A 71 -6.20 10.67 9.50
C ILE A 71 -6.83 12.04 9.71
N GLY A 72 -6.96 12.81 8.64
CA GLY A 72 -7.66 14.09 8.60
C GLY A 72 -8.72 14.15 7.50
N THR A 73 -9.57 15.16 7.57
CA THR A 73 -10.57 15.45 6.53
C THR A 73 -10.63 16.94 6.28
N TYR A 74 -10.88 17.35 5.04
CA TYR A 74 -11.09 18.74 4.69
C TYR A 74 -12.14 18.84 3.57
N ALA A 75 -12.62 20.03 3.25
CA ALA A 75 -13.61 20.23 2.18
C ALA A 75 -13.20 21.43 1.32
N GLU A 76 -12.59 21.16 0.18
CA GLU A 76 -12.16 22.19 -0.78
C GLU A 76 -12.57 21.78 -2.20
N PRO A 77 -13.72 22.28 -2.69
CA PRO A 77 -14.10 22.09 -4.09
C PRO A 77 -13.05 22.69 -5.03
N GLY A 78 -12.71 21.97 -6.10
CA GLY A 78 -11.71 22.41 -7.08
C GLY A 78 -10.26 22.04 -6.73
N ALA A 79 -10.00 21.52 -5.53
CA ALA A 79 -8.69 20.95 -5.22
C ALA A 79 -8.36 19.78 -6.16
N PRO A 80 -7.09 19.57 -6.52
CA PRO A 80 -6.70 18.61 -7.56
C PRO A 80 -6.74 17.14 -7.11
N HIS A 81 -7.06 16.87 -5.85
CA HIS A 81 -6.96 15.54 -5.25
C HIS A 81 -8.18 15.20 -4.38
N VAL A 82 -8.53 13.92 -4.36
CA VAL A 82 -9.64 13.35 -3.58
C VAL A 82 -9.16 12.87 -2.21
N GLY A 83 -7.94 12.32 -2.17
CA GLY A 83 -7.18 11.98 -0.98
C GLY A 83 -5.73 12.44 -1.15
N MET A 84 -4.98 12.46 -0.06
CA MET A 84 -3.53 12.66 -0.10
C MET A 84 -2.86 12.07 1.12
N MET A 85 -1.78 11.34 0.88
CA MET A 85 -0.78 10.96 1.88
C MET A 85 0.41 11.94 1.86
N ARG A 86 0.89 12.35 3.03
CA ARG A 86 2.14 13.10 3.21
C ARG A 86 2.99 12.50 4.33
N PRO A 87 4.30 12.22 4.09
CA PRO A 87 5.21 11.93 5.18
C PRO A 87 5.38 13.19 6.05
N ARG A 88 5.54 12.99 7.35
CA ARG A 88 5.79 14.05 8.32
C ARG A 88 7.24 14.01 8.79
N PRO A 89 7.81 15.15 9.25
CA PRO A 89 9.19 15.19 9.74
C PRO A 89 9.49 14.31 10.96
N ASP A 90 8.46 13.95 11.72
CA ASP A 90 8.52 13.06 12.89
C ASP A 90 8.52 11.56 12.51
N GLY A 91 8.50 11.25 11.21
CA GLY A 91 8.45 9.89 10.70
C GLY A 91 7.05 9.28 10.69
N ASP A 92 6.01 10.05 11.02
CA ASP A 92 4.62 9.65 10.88
C ASP A 92 4.07 10.03 9.49
N TYR A 93 2.84 9.61 9.21
CA TYR A 93 2.16 9.90 7.95
C TYR A 93 0.86 10.65 8.22
N GLN A 94 0.60 11.70 7.44
CA GLN A 94 -0.70 12.37 7.41
C GLN A 94 -1.46 11.90 6.18
N VAL A 95 -2.67 11.37 6.39
CA VAL A 95 -3.58 10.99 5.30
C VAL A 95 -4.82 11.86 5.42
N VAL A 96 -5.14 12.63 4.39
CA VAL A 96 -6.28 13.56 4.39
C VAL A 96 -7.25 13.28 3.26
N PHE A 97 -8.54 13.34 3.57
CA PHE A 97 -9.61 13.07 2.61
C PHE A 97 -10.45 14.33 2.31
N ASN A 98 -10.66 14.61 1.03
CA ASN A 98 -11.45 15.74 0.57
C ASN A 98 -12.94 15.39 0.50
N LEU A 99 -13.66 15.82 1.51
CA LEU A 99 -15.09 15.64 1.68
C LEU A 99 -15.92 16.36 0.62
N ALA A 100 -15.38 17.36 -0.08
CA ALA A 100 -16.07 18.00 -1.21
C ALA A 100 -16.39 17.00 -2.34
N TYR A 101 -15.57 15.95 -2.47
CA TYR A 101 -15.78 14.89 -3.45
C TYR A 101 -16.41 13.64 -2.82
N LEU A 102 -16.08 13.33 -1.56
CA LEU A 102 -16.47 12.07 -0.93
C LEU A 102 -17.84 12.09 -0.24
N ASN A 103 -18.47 13.26 -0.03
CA ASN A 103 -19.80 13.34 0.59
C ASN A 103 -20.99 13.31 -0.39
N GLY A 104 -20.75 13.35 -1.70
CA GLY A 104 -21.76 13.42 -2.77
C GLY A 104 -22.00 12.10 -3.53
N GLU A 105 -22.26 12.17 -4.83
CA GLU A 105 -22.53 11.01 -5.71
C GLU A 105 -21.36 10.01 -5.80
N ARG A 106 -20.14 10.41 -5.41
CA ARG A 106 -18.92 9.58 -5.39
C ARG A 106 -18.72 8.83 -4.07
N LYS A 107 -19.76 8.67 -3.24
CA LYS A 107 -19.71 7.84 -2.02
C LYS A 107 -19.21 6.42 -2.29
N ILE A 108 -19.49 5.87 -3.47
CA ILE A 108 -19.08 4.51 -3.86
C ILE A 108 -17.55 4.37 -4.01
N ASP A 109 -16.83 5.47 -4.23
CA ASP A 109 -15.37 5.44 -4.42
C ASP A 109 -14.58 5.57 -3.11
N ARG A 110 -15.27 5.73 -1.97
CA ARG A 110 -14.64 5.92 -0.64
C ARG A 110 -13.67 4.79 -0.28
N PRO A 111 -14.03 3.48 -0.41
CA PRO A 111 -13.08 2.42 -0.07
C PRO A 111 -11.84 2.45 -0.94
N THR A 112 -12.00 2.69 -2.24
CA THR A 112 -10.88 2.80 -3.18
C THR A 112 -9.94 3.94 -2.78
N VAL A 113 -10.47 5.14 -2.52
CA VAL A 113 -9.64 6.30 -2.14
C VAL A 113 -8.93 6.04 -0.81
N VAL A 114 -9.62 5.52 0.20
CA VAL A 114 -9.01 5.22 1.51
C VAL A 114 -7.86 4.22 1.35
N LEU A 115 -8.09 3.14 0.62
CA LEU A 115 -7.09 2.09 0.44
C LEU A 115 -5.97 2.50 -0.51
N HIS A 116 -6.21 3.43 -1.45
CA HIS A 116 -5.16 4.05 -2.27
C HIS A 116 -4.21 4.87 -1.39
N GLU A 117 -4.74 5.79 -0.58
CA GLU A 117 -3.90 6.63 0.26
C GLU A 117 -3.15 5.81 1.33
N LEU A 118 -3.78 4.76 1.88
CA LEU A 118 -3.09 3.81 2.77
C LEU A 118 -2.09 2.94 2.01
N GLY A 119 -2.33 2.64 0.74
CA GLY A 119 -1.36 1.99 -0.14
C GLY A 119 -0.05 2.77 -0.23
N HIS A 120 -0.11 4.10 -0.30
CA HIS A 120 1.10 4.93 -0.23
C HIS A 120 1.84 4.82 1.11
N VAL A 121 1.11 4.71 2.23
CA VAL A 121 1.73 4.52 3.54
C VAL A 121 2.41 3.16 3.60
N VAL A 122 1.72 2.09 3.17
CA VAL A 122 2.26 0.72 3.12
C VAL A 122 3.51 0.66 2.25
N ASP A 123 3.47 1.27 1.06
CA ASP A 123 4.62 1.40 0.17
C ASP A 123 5.83 2.00 0.90
N GLN A 124 5.67 3.21 1.46
CA GLN A 124 6.79 3.92 2.06
C GLN A 124 7.29 3.31 3.38
N ALA A 125 6.41 2.68 4.14
CA ALA A 125 6.74 2.20 5.47
C ALA A 125 7.35 0.79 5.48
N VAL A 126 6.80 -0.13 4.67
CA VAL A 126 7.10 -1.56 4.81
C VAL A 126 7.42 -2.29 3.51
N VAL A 127 7.08 -1.74 2.34
CA VAL A 127 7.38 -2.40 1.06
C VAL A 127 8.79 -2.01 0.60
N PRO A 128 9.71 -2.96 0.37
CA PRO A 128 11.00 -2.63 -0.23
C PRO A 128 10.82 -1.99 -1.61
N THR A 129 11.60 -0.94 -1.89
CA THR A 129 11.56 -0.22 -3.19
C THR A 129 11.63 -1.15 -4.39
N ASP A 130 12.53 -2.14 -4.38
CA ASP A 130 12.69 -3.08 -5.49
C ASP A 130 11.42 -3.92 -5.71
N LEU A 131 10.72 -4.29 -4.64
CA LEU A 131 9.45 -5.00 -4.73
C LEU A 131 8.35 -4.09 -5.29
N ARG A 132 8.26 -2.84 -4.83
CA ARG A 132 7.31 -1.86 -5.37
C ARG A 132 7.54 -1.62 -6.86
N ASP A 133 8.79 -1.45 -7.27
CA ASP A 133 9.15 -1.22 -8.67
C ASP A 133 8.88 -2.45 -9.54
N GLN A 134 9.16 -3.65 -9.03
CA GLN A 134 8.78 -4.91 -9.69
C GLN A 134 7.26 -4.98 -9.90
N LEU A 135 6.47 -4.78 -8.84
CA LEU A 135 5.01 -4.82 -8.90
C LEU A 135 4.42 -3.77 -9.82
N ALA A 136 4.99 -2.57 -9.85
CA ALA A 136 4.58 -1.52 -10.78
C ALA A 136 4.88 -1.90 -12.24
N ALA A 137 6.01 -2.56 -12.50
CA ALA A 137 6.41 -3.00 -13.84
C ALA A 137 5.53 -4.11 -14.44
N GLU A 138 4.84 -4.90 -13.60
CA GLU A 138 3.90 -5.93 -14.05
C GLU A 138 2.61 -5.36 -14.64
N LEU A 139 2.32 -4.08 -14.38
CA LEU A 139 1.12 -3.45 -14.87
C LEU A 139 1.25 -3.11 -16.36
N PRO A 140 0.20 -3.36 -17.16
CA PRO A 140 0.24 -3.01 -18.57
C PRO A 140 0.33 -1.49 -18.78
N HIS A 141 0.95 -1.11 -19.89
CA HIS A 141 0.84 0.23 -20.44
C HIS A 141 -0.44 0.27 -21.30
N SER A 142 -1.43 1.07 -20.88
CA SER A 142 -2.71 1.29 -21.57
C SER A 142 -2.67 2.30 -22.73
N GLY A 143 -1.51 2.91 -22.99
CA GLY A 143 -1.16 3.66 -24.19
C GLY A 143 -1.33 5.18 -24.12
N ALA A 144 -1.90 5.74 -23.05
CA ALA A 144 -2.05 7.19 -22.91
C ALA A 144 -1.76 7.71 -21.51
N CYS A 145 -0.90 8.71 -21.44
CA CYS A 145 -0.77 9.58 -20.28
C CYS A 145 -1.94 10.56 -20.31
N LEU A 146 -2.85 10.45 -19.35
CA LEU A 146 -3.98 11.37 -19.24
C LEU A 146 -3.51 12.74 -18.71
N THR A 147 -2.50 12.71 -17.82
CA THR A 147 -1.67 13.85 -17.41
C THR A 147 -0.23 13.38 -17.17
N THR A 148 0.66 14.26 -16.71
CA THR A 148 2.01 13.88 -16.23
C THR A 148 1.98 12.87 -15.09
N ASP A 149 0.89 12.85 -14.32
CA ASP A 149 0.78 12.10 -13.06
C ASP A 149 -0.39 11.09 -13.07
N THR A 150 -1.11 10.95 -14.19
CA THR A 150 -2.27 10.04 -14.30
C THR A 150 -2.25 9.21 -15.58
N GLY A 151 -2.81 8.00 -15.49
CA GLY A 151 -2.73 7.00 -16.55
C GLY A 151 -1.33 6.38 -16.62
N ASP A 152 -0.86 6.12 -17.85
CA ASP A 152 0.41 5.39 -18.08
C ASP A 152 1.69 6.13 -17.67
N CYS A 153 1.63 7.45 -17.52
CA CYS A 153 2.76 8.26 -17.08
C CYS A 153 2.91 8.31 -15.56
N THR A 154 1.99 7.71 -14.80
CA THR A 154 2.04 7.81 -13.36
C THR A 154 3.24 7.06 -12.78
N SER A 155 3.78 7.59 -11.68
CA SER A 155 5.00 7.05 -11.07
C SER A 155 4.78 5.62 -10.54
N PRO A 156 5.84 4.82 -10.34
CA PRO A 156 5.73 3.50 -9.71
C PRO A 156 4.97 3.52 -8.37
N ILE A 157 5.09 4.62 -7.61
CA ILE A 157 4.41 4.82 -6.31
C ILE A 157 2.90 4.88 -6.49
N GLU A 158 2.42 5.65 -7.48
CA GLU A 158 0.99 5.76 -7.78
C GLU A 158 0.43 4.47 -8.42
N ARG A 159 1.23 3.84 -9.30
CA ARG A 159 0.91 2.52 -9.89
C ARG A 159 0.70 1.47 -8.82
N PHE A 160 1.57 1.47 -7.81
CA PHE A 160 1.47 0.60 -6.66
C PHE A 160 0.20 0.91 -5.85
N ALA A 161 -0.01 2.15 -5.42
CA ALA A 161 -1.14 2.52 -4.57
C ALA A 161 -2.50 2.22 -5.21
N ASP A 162 -2.68 2.53 -6.50
CA ASP A 162 -3.93 2.26 -7.21
C ASP A 162 -4.18 0.74 -7.36
N THR A 163 -3.13 -0.02 -7.65
CA THR A 163 -3.25 -1.48 -7.75
C THR A 163 -3.42 -2.15 -6.40
N PHE A 164 -2.79 -1.61 -5.36
CA PHE A 164 -2.97 -2.06 -3.98
C PHE A 164 -4.43 -1.89 -3.57
N ALA A 165 -5.07 -0.75 -3.84
CA ALA A 165 -6.48 -0.54 -3.56
C ALA A 165 -7.37 -1.56 -4.28
N LYS A 166 -7.09 -1.84 -5.56
CA LYS A 166 -7.79 -2.87 -6.34
C LYS A 166 -7.63 -4.26 -5.75
N TRP A 167 -6.40 -4.64 -5.43
CA TRP A 167 -6.10 -5.93 -4.84
C TRP A 167 -6.75 -6.08 -3.47
N ALA A 168 -6.66 -5.05 -2.63
CA ALA A 168 -7.27 -4.99 -1.31
C ALA A 168 -8.80 -5.18 -1.38
N LEU A 169 -9.44 -4.57 -2.38
CA LEU A 169 -10.88 -4.71 -2.64
C LEU A 169 -11.26 -5.91 -3.51
N ARG A 170 -10.32 -6.81 -3.82
CA ARG A 170 -10.56 -7.99 -4.69
C ARG A 170 -11.16 -7.61 -6.06
N GLY A 171 -10.74 -6.47 -6.60
CA GLY A 171 -11.21 -5.91 -7.86
C GLY A 171 -12.57 -5.19 -7.78
N ALA A 172 -13.18 -5.05 -6.60
CA ALA A 172 -14.42 -4.31 -6.40
C ALA A 172 -14.19 -2.78 -6.41
N VAL A 173 -13.58 -2.27 -7.47
CA VAL A 173 -13.37 -0.83 -7.71
C VAL A 173 -14.26 -0.35 -8.84
N SER A 174 -14.78 0.88 -8.75
CA SER A 174 -15.43 1.51 -9.89
C SER A 174 -14.39 2.01 -10.89
N ALA A 175 -14.44 1.53 -12.14
CA ALA A 175 -13.58 2.04 -13.22
C ALA A 175 -13.91 3.51 -13.58
N VAL A 176 -15.11 3.97 -13.22
CA VAL A 176 -15.62 5.31 -13.49
C VAL A 176 -15.93 5.95 -12.15
N GLY A 177 -15.02 6.76 -11.64
CA GLY A 177 -15.34 7.56 -10.46
C GLY A 177 -14.19 7.88 -9.55
N SER A 178 -13.13 7.08 -9.45
CA SER A 178 -12.09 7.32 -8.44
C SER A 178 -11.02 8.35 -8.87
N GLY A 179 -10.81 8.52 -10.18
CA GLY A 179 -9.70 9.34 -10.71
C GLY A 179 -8.38 8.55 -10.81
N TYR A 180 -8.35 7.33 -10.29
CA TYR A 180 -7.21 6.42 -10.38
C TYR A 180 -7.43 5.45 -11.54
N SER A 181 -6.60 5.56 -12.57
CA SER A 181 -6.82 4.98 -13.90
C SER A 181 -5.70 4.03 -14.34
N VAL A 182 -4.94 3.47 -13.40
CA VAL A 182 -3.87 2.53 -13.75
C VAL A 182 -4.52 1.24 -14.23
N ALA A 183 -4.04 0.69 -15.34
CA ALA A 183 -4.58 -0.56 -15.84
C ALA A 183 -4.33 -1.69 -14.83
N SER A 184 -5.34 -2.52 -14.60
CA SER A 184 -5.18 -3.70 -13.75
C SER A 184 -4.19 -4.68 -14.37
N PRO A 185 -3.40 -5.42 -13.55
CA PRO A 185 -2.62 -6.55 -14.05
C PRO A 185 -3.58 -7.65 -14.54
N THR A 186 -3.04 -8.63 -15.28
CA THR A 186 -3.81 -9.81 -15.73
C THR A 186 -4.46 -10.56 -14.57
N SER A 187 -3.85 -10.53 -13.38
CA SER A 187 -4.36 -11.16 -12.16
C SER A 187 -3.96 -10.34 -10.94
N LEU A 188 -4.95 -9.83 -10.21
CA LEU A 188 -4.70 -9.16 -8.92
C LEU A 188 -4.16 -10.15 -7.88
N GLU A 189 -4.58 -11.41 -7.92
CA GLU A 189 -4.09 -12.43 -6.98
C GLU A 189 -2.62 -12.74 -7.18
N SER A 190 -2.19 -12.88 -8.45
CA SER A 190 -0.79 -13.13 -8.77
C SER A 190 0.07 -11.90 -8.44
N TRP A 191 -0.41 -10.71 -8.79
CA TRP A 191 0.25 -9.45 -8.48
C TRP A 191 0.44 -9.25 -6.97
N GLY A 192 -0.59 -9.54 -6.15
CA GLY A 192 -0.50 -9.37 -4.70
C GLY A 192 0.17 -10.51 -3.94
N THR A 193 0.61 -11.59 -4.62
CA THR A 193 1.25 -12.74 -3.97
C THR A 193 2.49 -12.34 -3.16
N PRO A 194 3.43 -11.52 -3.67
CA PRO A 194 4.57 -11.07 -2.88
C PRO A 194 4.17 -10.23 -1.65
N LEU A 195 3.09 -9.44 -1.74
CA LEU A 195 2.59 -8.63 -0.62
C LEU A 195 1.98 -9.49 0.48
N ALA A 196 1.25 -10.54 0.11
CA ALA A 196 0.78 -11.54 1.07
C ALA A 196 1.95 -12.24 1.78
N GLY A 197 3.03 -12.56 1.04
CA GLY A 197 4.27 -13.08 1.62
C GLY A 197 4.88 -12.12 2.64
N LEU A 198 5.00 -10.84 2.27
CA LEU A 198 5.52 -9.79 3.15
C LEU A 198 4.69 -9.65 4.44
N ALA A 199 3.36 -9.68 4.34
CA ALA A 199 2.48 -9.62 5.51
C ALA A 199 2.79 -10.73 6.53
N ILE A 200 2.98 -11.97 6.04
CA ILE A 200 3.34 -13.13 6.87
C ILE A 200 4.73 -12.95 7.49
N GLU A 201 5.71 -12.48 6.72
CA GLU A 201 7.07 -12.25 7.19
C GLU A 201 7.10 -11.24 8.34
N LEU A 202 6.37 -10.13 8.21
CA LEU A 202 6.27 -9.09 9.24
C LEU A 202 5.59 -9.60 10.52
N GLU A 203 4.57 -10.45 10.41
CA GLU A 203 3.94 -11.07 11.57
C GLU A 203 4.87 -12.07 12.27
N VAL A 204 5.59 -12.90 11.52
CA VAL A 204 6.56 -13.84 12.08
C VAL A 204 7.68 -13.08 12.78
N ALA A 205 8.16 -11.97 12.21
CA ALA A 205 9.16 -11.11 12.82
C ALA A 205 8.65 -10.52 14.15
N ALA A 206 7.40 -10.06 14.19
CA ALA A 206 6.76 -9.56 15.41
C ALA A 206 6.77 -10.57 16.55
N ARG A 207 6.30 -11.79 16.24
CA ARG A 207 6.14 -12.86 17.22
C ARG A 207 7.50 -13.25 17.80
N LYS A 208 8.56 -13.22 16.98
CA LYS A 208 9.93 -13.45 17.44
C LYS A 208 10.44 -12.33 18.35
N ALA A 209 10.10 -11.07 18.08
CA ALA A 209 10.53 -9.93 18.90
C ALA A 209 9.83 -9.87 20.28
N ALA A 210 8.67 -10.52 20.42
CA ALA A 210 7.91 -10.56 21.67
C ALA A 210 8.36 -11.66 22.66
N HIS A 211 9.31 -12.51 22.28
CA HIS A 211 9.82 -13.64 23.07
C HIS A 211 11.30 -13.46 23.40
#